data_AF-A0A2M7NWS0-F1
#
_entry.id   AF-A0A2M7NWS0-F1
#
_cell.length_a   1.000
_cell.length_b   1.000
_cell.length_c   1.000
_cell.angle_alpha   90.00
_cell.angle_beta   90.00
_cell.angle_gamma   90.00
#
_symmetry.space_group_name_H-M   'P 1'
#
loop_
_entity.id
_entity.type
_entity.pdbx_description
1 polymer ?
#
loop_
_entity_poly.entity_id
_entity_poly.type
_entity_poly.pdbx_seq_one_letter_code
_entity_poly.pdbx_strand_id
1 'polypeptide(L)'
;MRVNGRAFRGGIILRKDGSLLSAINEVEVEDYLRGVLPRELSPAWNEDALKAQAVVSRTYIMANLGRFAKQGYDLTSCENSQVYGGLDCEQNTTSEAVRATAGEVLKYRGEIARVYFHADAAGHTESPEFVWGSSEPPPYLKGRREPARNETPYSSWEYEIGFEELARVLEKNDYKTGRIKRVVARGKTGAGRVKNFMLYSETGKTEIKSGKFRTMLGGRNIKSTKIQNIINGRKSVVFKGSGWGHGVGMSQWGAKELAEKGWDYKK
;
A
#
# COMPACT_ATOMS: atom_id res chain seq x y z
N MET A 1 -10.33 -26.12 2.92
CA MET A 1 -10.87 -26.36 1.55
C MET A 1 -9.90 -25.82 0.50
N ARG A 2 -9.86 -26.36 -0.73
CA ARG A 2 -9.00 -25.81 -1.81
C ARG A 2 -9.82 -25.14 -2.92
N VAL A 3 -9.38 -23.97 -3.38
CA VAL A 3 -9.92 -23.26 -4.55
C VAL A 3 -8.75 -22.83 -5.43
N ASN A 4 -8.79 -23.16 -6.73
CA ASN A 4 -7.71 -22.88 -7.68
C ASN A 4 -6.31 -23.30 -7.18
N GLY A 5 -6.23 -24.49 -6.57
CA GLY A 5 -4.98 -25.06 -6.05
C GLY A 5 -4.52 -24.51 -4.69
N ARG A 6 -5.16 -23.48 -4.14
CA ARG A 6 -4.81 -22.88 -2.84
C ARG A 6 -5.73 -23.34 -1.73
N ALA A 7 -5.18 -23.69 -0.57
CA ALA A 7 -5.94 -24.06 0.63
C ALA A 7 -6.38 -22.82 1.44
N PHE A 8 -7.58 -22.91 2.01
CA PHE A 8 -8.23 -21.88 2.82
C PHE A 8 -8.82 -22.49 4.10
N ARG A 9 -8.77 -21.69 5.17
CA ARG A 9 -9.49 -21.93 6.43
C ARG A 9 -10.97 -21.53 6.29
N GLY A 10 -11.80 -21.97 7.22
CA GLY A 10 -13.23 -21.67 7.20
C GLY A 10 -13.99 -22.29 6.02
N GLY A 11 -15.05 -21.61 5.60
CA GLY A 11 -15.95 -22.01 4.51
C GLY A 11 -15.68 -21.27 3.20
N ILE A 12 -16.17 -21.82 2.09
CA ILE A 12 -16.23 -21.15 0.79
C ILE A 12 -17.69 -21.10 0.38
N ILE A 13 -18.16 -19.90 0.09
CA ILE A 13 -19.45 -19.63 -0.54
C ILE A 13 -19.19 -19.42 -2.03
N LEU A 14 -19.82 -20.23 -2.87
CA LEU A 14 -19.80 -20.04 -4.31
C LEU A 14 -20.99 -19.19 -4.71
N ARG A 15 -20.73 -18.08 -5.40
CA ARG A 15 -21.79 -17.19 -5.89
C ARG A 15 -21.67 -16.99 -7.39
N LYS A 16 -22.78 -17.19 -8.10
CA LYS A 16 -22.89 -16.85 -9.51
C LYS A 16 -22.89 -15.33 -9.69
N ASP A 17 -22.07 -14.83 -10.58
CA ASP A 17 -21.99 -13.41 -10.97
C ASP A 17 -22.04 -13.32 -12.49
N GLY A 18 -23.25 -13.22 -13.04
CA GLY A 18 -23.50 -13.35 -14.47
C GLY A 18 -23.08 -14.73 -15.01
N SER A 19 -22.11 -14.75 -15.93
CA SER A 19 -21.51 -15.97 -16.49
C SER A 19 -20.31 -16.49 -15.69
N LEU A 20 -19.89 -15.76 -14.65
CA LEU A 20 -18.74 -16.12 -13.81
C LEU A 20 -19.20 -16.71 -12.48
N LEU A 21 -18.26 -17.37 -11.80
CA LEU A 21 -18.42 -17.87 -10.44
C LEU A 21 -17.40 -17.19 -9.53
N SER A 22 -17.89 -16.52 -8.49
CA SER A 22 -17.07 -15.99 -7.41
C SER A 22 -16.95 -17.02 -6.29
N ALA A 23 -15.74 -17.22 -5.79
CA ALA A 23 -15.48 -17.98 -4.57
C ALA A 23 -15.18 -17.00 -3.44
N ILE A 24 -16.05 -16.96 -2.44
CA ILE A 24 -15.95 -16.07 -1.28
C ILE A 24 -15.53 -16.93 -0.10
N ASN A 25 -14.39 -16.62 0.52
CA ASN A 25 -13.94 -17.33 1.71
C ASN A 25 -14.52 -16.67 2.96
N GLU A 26 -15.39 -17.41 3.65
CA GLU A 26 -15.92 -17.05 4.96
C GLU A 26 -14.98 -17.62 6.03
N VAL A 27 -14.35 -16.75 6.81
CA VAL A 27 -13.26 -17.10 7.72
C VAL A 27 -13.20 -16.13 8.89
N GLU A 28 -12.87 -16.66 10.07
CA GLU A 28 -12.66 -15.86 11.27
C GLU A 28 -11.46 -14.92 11.12
N VAL A 29 -11.54 -13.74 11.74
CA VAL A 29 -10.53 -12.67 11.57
C VAL A 29 -9.12 -13.14 11.93
N GLU A 30 -8.96 -13.88 13.03
CA GLU A 30 -7.65 -14.38 13.47
C GLU A 30 -7.06 -15.40 12.48
N ASP A 31 -7.90 -16.26 11.91
CA ASP A 31 -7.49 -17.23 10.90
C ASP A 31 -7.18 -16.57 9.55
N TYR A 32 -7.92 -15.52 9.19
CA TYR A 32 -7.62 -14.69 8.04
C TYR A 32 -6.25 -14.01 8.17
N LEU A 33 -5.94 -13.45 9.34
CA LEU A 33 -4.66 -12.77 9.59
C LEU A 33 -3.44 -13.69 9.44
N ARG A 34 -3.56 -14.98 9.78
CA ARG A 34 -2.48 -15.96 9.57
C ARG A 34 -2.09 -16.10 8.10
N GLY A 35 -3.06 -15.94 7.18
CA GLY A 35 -2.80 -15.94 5.74
C GLY A 35 -2.41 -14.57 5.16
N VAL A 36 -2.54 -13.48 5.94
CA VAL A 36 -2.14 -12.12 5.53
C VAL A 36 -0.71 -11.81 5.94
N LEU A 37 -0.34 -12.03 7.21
CA LEU A 37 0.94 -11.55 7.74
C LEU A 37 2.17 -12.05 6.95
N PRO A 38 2.27 -13.34 6.56
CA PRO A 38 3.38 -13.85 5.76
C PRO A 38 3.48 -13.25 4.35
N ARG A 39 2.42 -12.59 3.86
CA ARG A 39 2.40 -11.91 2.57
C ARG A 39 2.81 -10.44 2.68
N GLU A 40 2.68 -9.86 3.87
CA GLU A 40 3.01 -8.48 4.15
C GLU A 40 4.46 -8.33 4.67
N LEU A 41 4.90 -9.25 5.54
CA LEU A 41 6.20 -9.19 6.20
C LEU A 41 6.97 -10.51 6.07
N SER A 42 8.29 -10.42 6.22
CA SER A 42 9.10 -11.63 6.40
C SER A 42 8.82 -12.24 7.78
N PRO A 43 8.54 -13.56 7.86
CA PRO A 43 8.35 -14.26 9.12
C PRO A 43 9.58 -14.25 10.05
N ALA A 44 10.75 -13.87 9.54
CA ALA A 44 12.00 -13.77 10.28
C ALA A 44 12.22 -12.40 10.96
N TRP A 45 11.30 -11.45 10.79
CA TRP A 45 11.39 -10.16 11.47
C TRP A 45 11.12 -10.28 12.97
N ASN A 46 11.56 -9.26 13.71
CA ASN A 46 11.36 -9.17 15.15
C ASN A 46 9.87 -9.33 15.50
N GLU A 47 9.59 -10.05 16.58
CA GLU A 47 8.24 -10.37 17.05
C GLU A 47 7.36 -9.12 17.23
N ASP A 48 7.89 -8.01 17.76
CA ASP A 48 7.12 -6.78 17.97
C ASP A 48 6.74 -6.11 16.65
N ALA A 49 7.55 -6.24 15.60
CA ALA A 49 7.18 -5.78 14.26
C ALA A 49 6.03 -6.63 13.68
N LEU A 50 6.07 -7.95 13.91
CA LEU A 50 5.00 -8.86 13.51
C LEU A 50 3.70 -8.57 14.29
N LYS A 51 3.79 -8.31 15.59
CA LYS A 51 2.66 -7.92 16.45
C LYS A 51 2.04 -6.60 16.03
N ALA A 52 2.86 -5.57 15.77
CA ALA A 52 2.38 -4.28 15.28
C ALA A 52 1.59 -4.43 13.97
N GLN A 53 2.10 -5.24 13.04
CA GLN A 53 1.38 -5.56 11.81
C GLN A 53 0.11 -6.39 12.05
N ALA A 54 0.11 -7.35 12.99
CA ALA A 54 -1.10 -8.08 13.35
C ALA A 54 -2.21 -7.13 13.80
N VAL A 55 -1.90 -6.22 14.73
CA VAL A 55 -2.85 -5.24 15.27
C VAL A 55 -3.33 -4.28 14.18
N VAL A 56 -2.43 -3.73 13.35
CA VAL A 56 -2.79 -2.81 12.27
C VAL A 56 -3.62 -3.54 11.19
N SER A 57 -3.26 -4.75 10.80
CA SER A 57 -4.02 -5.54 9.83
C SER A 57 -5.41 -5.90 10.37
N ARG A 58 -5.52 -6.29 11.64
CA ARG A 58 -6.81 -6.55 12.31
C ARG A 58 -7.69 -5.32 12.33
N THR A 59 -7.11 -4.19 12.73
CA THR A 59 -7.82 -2.91 12.78
C THR A 59 -8.33 -2.53 11.39
N TYR A 60 -7.53 -2.72 10.34
CA TYR A 60 -7.94 -2.47 8.96
C TYR A 60 -9.15 -3.34 8.56
N ILE A 61 -9.14 -4.63 8.89
CA ILE A 61 -10.26 -5.55 8.62
C ILE A 61 -11.52 -5.01 9.28
N MET A 62 -11.46 -4.76 10.60
CA MET A 62 -12.60 -4.29 11.38
C MET A 62 -13.13 -2.93 10.89
N ALA A 63 -12.25 -2.02 10.47
CA ALA A 63 -12.63 -0.71 9.93
C ALA A 63 -13.26 -0.76 8.52
N ASN A 64 -13.14 -1.89 7.81
CA ASN A 64 -13.59 -2.05 6.43
C ASN A 64 -14.58 -3.21 6.23
N LEU A 65 -15.14 -3.78 7.30
CA LEU A 65 -16.24 -4.74 7.19
C LEU A 65 -17.42 -4.09 6.43
N GLY A 66 -18.05 -4.85 5.55
CA GLY A 66 -19.14 -4.39 4.69
C GLY A 66 -18.71 -3.47 3.54
N ARG A 67 -17.42 -3.21 3.33
CA ARG A 67 -16.94 -2.30 2.26
C ARG A 67 -17.42 -2.72 0.86
N PHE A 68 -17.55 -4.02 0.63
CA PHE A 68 -18.07 -4.59 -0.62
C PHE A 68 -19.41 -5.32 -0.40
N ALA A 69 -20.24 -4.85 0.55
CA ALA A 69 -21.53 -5.48 0.86
C ALA A 69 -22.45 -5.61 -0.37
N LYS A 70 -22.38 -4.66 -1.32
CA LYS A 70 -23.12 -4.75 -2.60
C LYS A 70 -22.65 -5.93 -3.46
N GLN A 71 -21.38 -6.28 -3.36
CA GLN A 71 -20.77 -7.46 -3.95
C GLN A 71 -20.78 -8.63 -2.96
N GLY A 72 -21.53 -8.59 -1.85
CA GLY A 72 -21.72 -9.66 -0.88
C GLY A 72 -20.45 -10.27 -0.26
N TYR A 73 -19.38 -9.48 -0.13
CA TYR A 73 -18.19 -9.84 0.66
C TYR A 73 -17.63 -8.60 1.36
N ASP A 74 -16.76 -8.78 2.36
CA ASP A 74 -16.22 -7.65 3.13
C ASP A 74 -14.95 -7.08 2.52
N LEU A 75 -14.04 -7.96 2.07
CA LEU A 75 -12.68 -7.62 1.63
C LEU A 75 -12.27 -8.41 0.39
N THR A 76 -11.30 -7.87 -0.36
CA THR A 76 -10.66 -8.55 -1.50
C THR A 76 -9.38 -9.26 -1.07
N SER A 77 -8.97 -10.33 -1.77
CA SER A 77 -7.72 -11.07 -1.49
C SER A 77 -6.44 -10.44 -2.05
N CYS A 78 -6.53 -9.26 -2.67
CA CYS A 78 -5.43 -8.55 -3.31
C CYS A 78 -5.14 -7.19 -2.66
N GLU A 79 -4.15 -6.47 -3.21
CA GLU A 79 -3.67 -5.15 -2.76
C GLU A 79 -4.78 -4.07 -2.60
N ASN A 80 -5.99 -4.28 -3.13
CA ASN A 80 -7.15 -3.40 -2.88
C ASN A 80 -7.64 -3.43 -1.42
N SER A 81 -7.34 -4.51 -0.70
CA SER A 81 -7.55 -4.66 0.74
C SER A 81 -6.24 -5.09 1.39
N GLN A 82 -5.97 -6.39 1.46
CA GLN A 82 -4.74 -7.00 1.98
C GLN A 82 -4.43 -8.25 1.15
N VAL A 83 -3.15 -8.58 0.97
CA VAL A 83 -2.80 -9.79 0.22
C VAL A 83 -3.08 -11.02 1.09
N TYR A 84 -4.14 -11.76 0.77
CA TYR A 84 -4.53 -12.96 1.51
C TYR A 84 -4.08 -14.24 0.79
N GLY A 85 -3.12 -14.93 1.39
CA GLY A 85 -2.48 -16.11 0.82
C GLY A 85 -3.11 -17.45 1.20
N GLY A 86 -4.13 -17.46 2.05
CA GLY A 86 -4.76 -18.69 2.55
C GLY A 86 -3.85 -19.49 3.50
N LEU A 87 -4.23 -20.76 3.72
CA LEU A 87 -3.58 -21.68 4.65
C LEU A 87 -2.16 -22.07 4.22
N ASP A 88 -1.91 -22.18 2.91
CA ASP A 88 -0.64 -22.70 2.38
C ASP A 88 0.57 -21.78 2.66
N CYS A 89 0.35 -20.50 3.04
CA CYS A 89 1.44 -19.58 3.36
C CYS A 89 1.60 -19.28 4.85
N GLU A 90 0.81 -19.90 5.73
CA GLU A 90 0.91 -19.67 7.16
C GLU A 90 2.30 -20.06 7.67
N GLN A 91 2.81 -19.25 8.60
CA GLN A 91 4.10 -19.48 9.25
C GLN A 91 3.91 -19.38 10.76
N ASN A 92 4.64 -20.22 11.51
CA ASN A 92 4.48 -20.29 12.97
C ASN A 92 4.73 -18.94 13.63
N THR A 93 5.84 -18.27 13.31
CA THR A 93 6.22 -16.98 13.94
C THR A 93 5.16 -15.90 13.73
N THR A 94 4.65 -15.75 12.52
CA THR A 94 3.56 -14.81 12.23
C THR A 94 2.24 -15.21 12.90
N SER A 95 1.94 -16.52 12.96
CA SER A 95 0.72 -17.02 13.60
C SER A 95 0.75 -16.83 15.12
N GLU A 96 1.92 -16.91 15.72
CA GLU A 96 2.15 -16.61 17.13
C GLU A 96 1.95 -15.13 17.43
N ALA A 97 2.44 -14.22 16.58
CA ALA A 97 2.20 -12.78 16.71
C ALA A 97 0.70 -12.43 16.60
N VAL A 98 -0.03 -13.08 15.68
CA VAL A 98 -1.50 -12.96 15.58
C VAL A 98 -2.15 -13.40 16.89
N ARG A 99 -1.80 -14.59 17.39
CA ARG A 99 -2.34 -15.14 18.65
C ARG A 99 -2.02 -14.26 19.86
N ALA A 100 -0.79 -13.76 19.96
CA ALA A 100 -0.35 -12.92 21.07
C ALA A 100 -1.05 -11.55 21.13
N THR A 101 -1.65 -11.12 20.02
CA THR A 101 -2.39 -9.86 19.90
C THR A 101 -3.87 -10.08 19.59
N ALA A 102 -4.40 -11.28 19.87
CA ALA A 102 -5.76 -11.65 19.51
C ALA A 102 -6.78 -10.64 20.05
N GLY A 103 -7.67 -10.16 19.18
CA GLY A 103 -8.66 -9.13 19.52
C GLY A 103 -8.13 -7.71 19.76
N GLU A 104 -6.81 -7.49 19.75
CA GLU A 104 -6.25 -6.14 19.88
C GLU A 104 -6.43 -5.33 18.60
N VAL A 105 -7.00 -4.14 18.73
CA VAL A 105 -7.28 -3.19 17.64
C VAL A 105 -6.96 -1.76 18.08
N LEU A 106 -6.55 -0.92 17.13
CA LEU A 106 -6.35 0.51 17.36
C LEU A 106 -7.70 1.22 17.37
N LYS A 107 -7.92 2.03 18.40
CA LYS A 107 -9.11 2.86 18.54
C LYS A 107 -8.75 4.33 18.67
N TYR A 108 -9.61 5.20 18.17
CA TYR A 108 -9.52 6.64 18.39
C TYR A 108 -10.86 7.16 18.86
N ARG A 109 -10.89 7.74 20.07
CA ARG A 109 -12.13 8.21 20.73
C ARG A 109 -13.21 7.11 20.84
N GLY A 110 -12.81 5.89 21.20
CA GLY A 110 -13.70 4.75 21.40
C GLY A 110 -14.03 3.95 20.13
N GLU A 111 -13.90 4.56 18.96
CA GLU A 111 -14.19 3.95 17.66
C GLU A 111 -12.97 3.24 17.06
N ILE A 112 -13.20 2.21 16.24
CA ILE A 112 -12.14 1.54 15.49
C ILE A 112 -11.45 2.55 14.57
N ALA A 113 -10.13 2.67 14.71
CA ALA A 113 -9.37 3.61 13.94
C ALA A 113 -9.28 3.17 12.47
N ARG A 114 -9.53 4.09 11.55
CA ARG A 114 -9.13 3.93 10.15
C ARG A 114 -7.61 3.93 10.06
N VAL A 115 -7.01 2.83 9.63
CA VAL A 115 -5.55 2.64 9.56
C VAL A 115 -5.09 2.34 8.15
N TYR A 116 -3.81 2.60 7.89
CA TYR A 116 -3.13 2.23 6.65
C TYR A 116 -1.70 1.82 6.99
N PHE A 117 -1.10 1.03 6.11
CA PHE A 117 0.30 0.67 6.20
C PHE A 117 0.91 0.54 4.81
N HIS A 118 2.23 0.62 4.74
CA HIS A 118 2.99 0.52 3.50
C HIS A 118 4.39 -0.02 3.80
N ALA A 119 5.08 -0.49 2.76
CA ALA A 119 6.40 -1.10 2.91
C ALA A 119 7.43 -0.14 3.53
N ASP A 120 7.70 1.01 2.89
CA ASP A 120 8.77 1.91 3.31
C ASP A 120 8.42 3.38 3.07
N ALA A 121 8.51 4.19 4.13
CA ALA A 121 8.17 5.60 4.11
C ALA A 121 9.26 6.51 3.53
N ALA A 122 10.47 6.01 3.28
CA ALA A 122 11.65 6.78 2.93
C ALA A 122 11.97 7.90 3.95
N GLY A 123 11.92 7.56 5.24
CA GLY A 123 12.28 8.42 6.37
C GLY A 123 11.18 9.34 6.87
N HIS A 124 10.00 9.36 6.22
CA HIS A 124 8.89 10.22 6.64
C HIS A 124 7.54 9.70 6.11
N THR A 125 6.57 9.44 6.98
CA THR A 125 5.20 9.09 6.59
C THR A 125 4.44 10.32 6.07
N GLU A 126 3.29 10.14 5.42
CA GLU A 126 2.52 11.20 4.77
C GLU A 126 1.12 11.32 5.38
N SER A 127 0.55 12.52 5.27
CA SER A 127 -0.86 12.76 5.56
C SER A 127 -1.76 12.30 4.40
N PRO A 128 -2.93 11.67 4.67
CA PRO A 128 -3.87 11.22 3.62
C PRO A 128 -4.27 12.30 2.61
N GLU A 129 -4.32 13.57 3.01
CA GLU A 129 -4.65 14.72 2.17
C GLU A 129 -3.75 14.84 0.94
N PHE A 130 -2.45 14.53 1.07
CA PHE A 130 -1.49 14.64 -0.02
C PHE A 130 -1.45 13.40 -0.92
N VAL A 131 -2.06 12.30 -0.49
CA VAL A 131 -2.07 11.03 -1.23
C VAL A 131 -3.40 10.84 -1.96
N TRP A 132 -4.52 11.03 -1.25
CA TRP A 132 -5.87 10.77 -1.76
C TRP A 132 -6.76 12.02 -1.81
N GLY A 133 -6.27 13.19 -1.42
CA GLY A 133 -7.07 14.42 -1.45
C GLY A 133 -8.17 14.47 -0.39
N SER A 134 -8.03 13.72 0.72
CA SER A 134 -8.97 13.74 1.83
C SER A 134 -9.06 15.15 2.42
N SER A 135 -10.27 15.74 2.42
CA SER A 135 -10.51 17.07 3.01
C SER A 135 -10.42 17.05 4.53
N GLU A 136 -10.81 15.94 5.15
CA GLU A 136 -10.79 15.75 6.60
C GLU A 136 -10.11 14.41 6.94
N PRO A 137 -8.76 14.36 6.91
CA PRO A 137 -8.06 13.15 7.31
C PRO A 137 -8.23 12.90 8.82
N PRO A 138 -8.29 11.63 9.27
CA PRO A 138 -8.30 11.33 10.70
C PRO A 138 -7.13 12.00 11.42
N PRO A 139 -7.35 12.61 12.60
CA PRO A 139 -6.36 13.50 13.24
C PRO A 139 -5.07 12.80 13.67
N TYR A 140 -5.10 11.47 13.80
CA TYR A 140 -3.96 10.62 14.12
C TYR A 140 -3.18 10.16 12.87
N LEU A 141 -3.74 10.29 11.65
CA LEU A 141 -3.03 9.99 10.40
C LEU A 141 -2.32 11.24 9.88
N LYS A 142 -1.19 11.57 10.52
CA LYS A 142 -0.33 12.69 10.12
C LYS A 142 1.04 12.18 9.71
N GLY A 143 1.66 12.88 8.75
CA GLY A 143 3.05 12.61 8.41
C GLY A 143 3.98 12.82 9.61
N ARG A 144 4.81 11.83 9.90
CA ARG A 144 5.83 11.83 10.95
C ARG A 144 7.17 11.41 10.35
N ARG A 145 8.26 12.02 10.82
CA ARG A 145 9.61 11.50 10.54
C ARG A 145 9.72 10.12 11.17
N GLU A 146 10.32 9.19 10.43
CA GLU A 146 10.75 7.94 11.04
C GLU A 146 11.88 8.25 12.04
N PRO A 147 11.87 7.64 13.22
CA PRO A 147 12.82 7.95 14.30
C PRO A 147 14.26 7.62 13.92
N ALA A 148 14.48 6.84 12.87
CA ALA A 148 15.80 6.62 12.32
C ALA A 148 15.78 6.35 10.81
N ARG A 149 16.98 6.50 10.22
CA ARG A 149 17.24 6.25 8.82
C ARG A 149 17.64 4.80 8.65
N ASN A 150 16.91 4.08 7.80
CA ASN A 150 17.29 2.74 7.39
C ASN A 150 17.75 2.70 5.94
N GLU A 151 18.75 1.85 5.73
CA GLU A 151 18.98 1.24 4.43
C GLU A 151 18.06 0.03 4.31
N THR A 152 17.10 0.13 3.42
CA THR A 152 16.17 -0.92 3.06
C THR A 152 16.43 -1.31 1.59
N PRO A 153 15.90 -2.43 1.11
CA PRO A 153 15.89 -2.74 -0.32
C PRO A 153 15.22 -1.67 -1.20
N TYR A 154 14.54 -0.68 -0.60
CA TYR A 154 13.80 0.38 -1.28
C TYR A 154 14.39 1.76 -1.04
N SER A 155 15.56 1.88 -0.41
CA SER A 155 16.27 3.16 -0.24
C SER A 155 16.60 3.84 -1.57
N SER A 156 16.68 3.06 -2.65
CA SER A 156 16.76 3.55 -4.02
C SER A 156 16.01 2.62 -4.97
N TRP A 157 15.34 3.20 -5.95
CA TRP A 157 14.76 2.47 -7.08
C TRP A 157 14.77 3.33 -8.33
N GLU A 158 14.73 2.67 -9.48
CA GLU A 158 14.71 3.28 -10.78
C GLU A 158 13.63 2.64 -11.66
N TYR A 159 12.97 3.47 -12.46
CA TYR A 159 12.00 3.01 -13.46
C TYR A 159 12.08 3.87 -14.71
N GLU A 160 12.31 3.23 -15.85
CA GLU A 160 12.30 3.87 -17.17
C GLU A 160 10.99 3.54 -17.91
N ILE A 161 10.42 4.54 -18.56
CA ILE A 161 9.28 4.37 -19.46
C ILE A 161 9.46 5.20 -20.73
N GLY A 162 9.18 4.60 -21.88
CA GLY A 162 9.13 5.28 -23.17
C GLY A 162 7.98 6.28 -23.24
N PHE A 163 8.17 7.43 -23.89
CA PHE A 163 7.14 8.46 -24.01
C PHE A 163 5.90 7.99 -24.77
N GLU A 164 6.04 7.08 -25.71
CA GLU A 164 4.90 6.46 -26.41
C GLU A 164 4.06 5.59 -25.46
N GLU A 165 4.71 4.76 -24.63
CA GLU A 165 3.99 3.94 -23.66
C GLU A 165 3.37 4.79 -22.56
N LEU A 166 4.08 5.81 -22.08
CA LEU A 166 3.52 6.76 -21.12
C LEU A 166 2.29 7.47 -21.69
N ALA A 167 2.33 7.89 -22.96
CA ALA A 167 1.17 8.50 -23.62
C ALA A 167 -0.02 7.52 -23.68
N ARG A 168 0.20 6.26 -24.07
CA ARG A 168 -0.86 5.22 -24.09
C ARG A 168 -1.52 5.03 -22.72
N VAL A 169 -0.70 4.92 -21.66
CA VAL A 169 -1.21 4.77 -20.28
C VAL A 169 -2.06 5.98 -19.89
N LEU A 170 -1.62 7.19 -20.23
CA LEU A 170 -2.31 8.43 -19.90
C LEU A 170 -3.61 8.61 -20.72
N GLU A 171 -3.57 8.32 -22.01
CA GLU A 171 -4.74 8.42 -22.90
C GLU A 171 -5.84 7.41 -22.52
N LYS A 172 -5.46 6.20 -22.09
CA LYS A 172 -6.40 5.22 -21.50
C LYS A 172 -7.09 5.74 -20.22
N ASN A 173 -6.52 6.76 -19.58
CA ASN A 173 -7.06 7.41 -18.38
C ASN A 173 -7.55 8.84 -18.67
N ASP A 174 -7.99 9.10 -19.91
CA ASP A 174 -8.61 10.34 -20.40
C ASP A 174 -7.69 11.57 -20.43
N TYR A 175 -6.37 11.37 -20.43
CA TYR A 175 -5.41 12.46 -20.62
C TYR A 175 -4.95 12.55 -22.07
N LYS A 176 -5.39 13.61 -22.77
CA LYS A 176 -4.95 13.89 -24.15
C LYS A 176 -3.54 14.49 -24.16
N THR A 177 -2.52 13.66 -24.35
CA THR A 177 -1.13 14.14 -24.40
C THR A 177 -0.56 14.21 -25.82
N GLY A 178 -0.96 13.31 -26.73
CA GLY A 178 -0.18 13.13 -27.95
C GLY A 178 1.28 12.82 -27.61
N ARG A 179 2.24 13.30 -28.41
CA ARG A 179 3.66 13.03 -28.16
C ARG A 179 4.18 13.79 -26.93
N ILE A 180 4.60 13.03 -25.93
CA ILE A 180 5.25 13.57 -24.72
C ILE A 180 6.70 13.94 -25.04
N LYS A 181 7.11 15.12 -24.59
CA LYS A 181 8.47 15.67 -24.76
C LYS A 181 9.25 15.66 -23.45
N ARG A 182 8.56 15.87 -22.32
CA ARG A 182 9.20 16.03 -21.02
C ARG A 182 8.22 15.83 -19.87
N VAL A 183 8.71 15.25 -18.77
CA VAL A 183 8.01 15.16 -17.48
C VAL A 183 8.84 15.86 -16.41
N VAL A 184 8.21 16.65 -15.56
CA VAL A 184 8.87 17.27 -14.39
C VAL A 184 8.00 17.13 -13.15
N ALA A 185 8.64 17.07 -11.97
CA ALA A 185 7.96 17.16 -10.69
C ALA A 185 7.57 18.62 -10.37
N ARG A 186 6.42 18.82 -9.76
CA ARG A 186 5.92 20.12 -9.28
C ARG A 186 5.48 20.01 -7.82
N GLY A 187 6.13 20.81 -6.98
CA GLY A 187 5.87 20.89 -5.55
C GLY A 187 6.30 19.64 -4.77
N LYS A 188 6.58 19.83 -3.48
CA LYS A 188 6.81 18.75 -2.52
C LYS A 188 5.94 18.94 -1.28
N THR A 189 5.59 17.84 -0.62
CA THR A 189 4.96 17.84 0.71
C THR A 189 6.01 18.09 1.80
N GLY A 190 5.58 18.25 3.06
CA GLY A 190 6.49 18.29 4.21
C GLY A 190 7.32 17.01 4.37
N ALA A 191 6.75 15.86 3.97
CA ALA A 191 7.47 14.59 3.90
C ALA A 191 8.39 14.47 2.67
N GLY A 192 8.47 15.49 1.81
CA GLY A 192 9.32 15.54 0.62
C GLY A 192 8.83 14.71 -0.56
N ARG A 193 7.59 14.22 -0.55
CA ARG A 193 6.97 13.53 -1.69
C ARG A 193 6.52 14.54 -2.73
N VAL A 194 6.63 14.20 -4.02
CA VAL A 194 6.16 15.04 -5.13
C VAL A 194 4.65 15.19 -5.07
N LYS A 195 4.12 16.42 -5.22
CA LYS A 195 2.67 16.66 -5.23
C LYS A 195 2.06 16.37 -6.60
N ASN A 196 2.63 16.93 -7.66
CA ASN A 196 2.15 16.77 -9.02
C ASN A 196 3.30 16.46 -10.00
N PHE A 197 2.98 15.78 -11.09
CA PHE A 197 3.81 15.72 -12.29
C PHE A 197 3.22 16.66 -13.34
N MET A 198 4.08 17.45 -13.97
CA MET A 198 3.75 18.29 -15.10
C MET A 198 4.36 17.69 -16.36
N LEU A 199 3.50 17.35 -17.31
CA LEU A 199 3.88 16.81 -18.61
C LEU A 199 3.85 17.93 -19.65
N TYR A 200 4.89 17.98 -20.47
CA TYR A 200 4.96 18.83 -21.65
C TYR A 200 4.87 17.94 -22.87
N SER A 201 3.91 18.24 -23.73
CA SER A 201 3.57 17.44 -24.89
C SER A 201 3.21 18.34 -26.07
N GLU A 202 2.88 17.75 -27.22
CA GLU A 202 2.43 18.49 -28.39
C GLU A 202 1.06 19.14 -28.19
N THR A 203 0.20 18.57 -27.34
CA THR A 203 -1.11 19.14 -27.00
C THR A 203 -1.04 20.20 -25.91
N GLY A 204 0.15 20.46 -25.35
CA GLY A 204 0.38 21.47 -24.33
C GLY A 204 0.88 20.89 -23.00
N LYS A 205 0.45 21.52 -21.90
CA LYS A 205 0.86 21.19 -20.53
C LYS A 205 -0.26 20.47 -19.80
N THR A 206 0.05 19.34 -19.18
CA THR A 206 -0.90 18.55 -18.39
C THR A 206 -0.36 18.33 -16.99
N GLU A 207 -1.11 18.75 -15.97
CA GLU A 207 -0.76 18.51 -14.57
C GLU A 207 -1.53 17.31 -14.01
N ILE A 208 -0.82 16.41 -13.35
CA ILE A 208 -1.38 15.18 -12.79
C ILE A 208 -0.92 15.03 -11.34
N LYS A 209 -1.84 14.84 -10.40
CA LYS A 209 -1.50 14.50 -9.01
C LYS A 209 -0.64 13.24 -8.96
N SER A 210 0.41 13.26 -8.16
CA SER A 210 1.42 12.19 -8.11
C SER A 210 0.84 10.83 -7.70
N GLY A 211 -0.14 10.82 -6.79
CA GLY A 211 -0.89 9.62 -6.40
C GLY A 211 -1.61 8.99 -7.59
N LYS A 212 -2.34 9.79 -8.39
CA LYS A 212 -3.02 9.30 -9.60
C LYS A 212 -2.03 8.82 -10.65
N PHE A 213 -0.94 9.57 -10.87
CA PHE A 213 0.14 9.19 -11.78
C PHE A 213 0.75 7.83 -11.41
N ARG A 214 1.07 7.62 -10.13
CA ARG A 214 1.56 6.35 -9.60
C ARG A 214 0.55 5.22 -9.82
N THR A 215 -0.73 5.45 -9.56
CA THR A 215 -1.78 4.43 -9.76
C THR A 215 -1.87 4.02 -11.22
N MET A 216 -1.84 4.98 -12.17
CA MET A 216 -1.91 4.70 -13.60
C MET A 216 -0.73 3.86 -14.10
N LEU A 217 0.48 4.13 -13.61
CA LEU A 217 1.69 3.39 -14.00
C LEU A 217 1.90 2.09 -13.20
N GLY A 218 1.15 1.89 -12.12
CA GLY A 218 1.28 0.76 -11.22
C GLY A 218 2.34 0.98 -10.12
N GLY A 219 1.99 0.57 -8.90
CA GLY A 219 2.84 0.74 -7.71
C GLY A 219 4.13 -0.08 -7.69
N ARG A 220 4.32 -1.00 -8.64
CA ARG A 220 5.59 -1.74 -8.79
C ARG A 220 6.63 -0.98 -9.61
N ASN A 221 6.15 -0.20 -10.59
CA ASN A 221 6.94 0.63 -11.49
C ASN A 221 7.33 1.93 -10.80
N ILE A 222 6.33 2.72 -10.36
CA ILE A 222 6.53 3.90 -9.52
C ILE A 222 6.31 3.48 -8.06
N LYS A 223 7.36 3.02 -7.40
CA LYS A 223 7.25 2.43 -6.05
C LYS A 223 6.68 3.39 -5.03
N SER A 224 7.08 4.67 -5.09
CA SER A 224 6.53 5.74 -4.26
C SER A 224 6.52 7.08 -5.01
N THR A 225 5.92 8.10 -4.41
CA THR A 225 5.99 9.50 -4.91
C THR A 225 7.15 10.29 -4.31
N LYS A 226 8.06 9.66 -3.55
CA LYS A 226 9.31 10.23 -3.05
C LYS A 226 10.37 10.19 -4.16
N ILE A 227 10.15 11.00 -5.19
CA ILE A 227 11.03 11.12 -6.35
C ILE A 227 12.23 11.99 -5.99
N GLN A 228 13.42 11.44 -6.19
CA GLN A 228 14.70 12.12 -6.00
C GLN A 228 15.18 12.79 -7.29
N ASN A 229 15.00 12.13 -8.44
CA ASN A 229 15.41 12.65 -9.73
C ASN A 229 14.47 12.20 -10.88
N ILE A 230 14.38 13.02 -11.93
CA ILE A 230 13.68 12.71 -13.18
C ILE A 230 14.62 13.08 -14.34
N ILE A 231 15.02 12.07 -15.12
CA ILE A 231 15.94 12.25 -16.24
C ILE A 231 15.13 12.07 -17.52
N ASN A 232 15.04 13.13 -18.31
CA ASN A 232 14.32 13.09 -19.59
C ASN A 232 15.31 12.78 -20.72
N GLY A 233 15.13 11.63 -21.35
CA GLY A 233 15.81 11.28 -22.59
C GLY A 233 15.06 11.78 -23.83
N ARG A 234 15.55 11.40 -25.01
CA ARG A 234 14.92 11.79 -26.29
C ARG A 234 13.58 11.07 -26.55
N LYS A 235 13.46 9.82 -26.07
CA LYS A 235 12.29 8.94 -26.30
C LYS A 235 11.71 8.36 -25.01
N SER A 236 12.33 8.60 -23.87
CA SER A 236 11.95 7.99 -22.58
C SER A 236 12.21 8.96 -21.43
N VAL A 237 11.68 8.60 -20.27
CA VAL A 237 11.95 9.26 -19.00
C VAL A 237 12.29 8.22 -17.94
N VAL A 238 13.31 8.52 -17.15
CA VAL A 238 13.75 7.71 -16.01
C VAL A 238 13.36 8.42 -14.72
N PHE A 239 12.65 7.71 -13.85
CA PHE A 239 12.34 8.14 -12.49
C PHE A 239 13.27 7.45 -11.51
N LYS A 240 13.93 8.22 -10.65
CA LYS A 240 14.69 7.71 -9.50
C LYS A 240 14.05 8.16 -8.21
N GLY A 241 13.83 7.24 -7.28
CA GLY A 241 13.16 7.53 -6.02
C GLY A 241 13.57 6.60 -4.90
N SER A 242 12.85 6.72 -3.78
CA SER A 242 13.09 5.93 -2.55
C SER A 242 11.77 5.55 -1.88
N GLY A 243 11.78 4.54 -1.02
CA GLY A 243 10.60 4.00 -0.36
C GLY A 243 9.65 3.26 -1.29
N TRP A 244 8.66 2.60 -0.70
CA TRP A 244 7.65 1.83 -1.43
C TRP A 244 6.30 1.95 -0.73
N GLY A 245 5.31 2.39 -1.52
CA GLY A 245 3.92 2.49 -1.11
C GLY A 245 3.45 3.94 -1.00
N HIS A 246 2.25 4.11 -0.47
CA HIS A 246 1.59 5.40 -0.43
C HIS A 246 2.14 6.32 0.68
N GLY A 247 2.80 5.76 1.70
CA GLY A 247 3.46 6.55 2.74
C GLY A 247 2.62 6.86 3.98
N VAL A 248 1.36 6.45 4.03
CA VAL A 248 0.41 6.86 5.08
C VAL A 248 0.34 5.80 6.16
N GLY A 249 0.22 6.22 7.42
CA GLY A 249 0.10 5.31 8.57
C GLY A 249 1.41 4.61 8.89
N MET A 250 1.37 3.30 9.12
CA MET A 250 2.53 2.53 9.58
C MET A 250 3.47 2.18 8.41
N SER A 251 4.77 2.41 8.60
CA SER A 251 5.84 1.91 7.71
C SER A 251 6.29 0.55 8.22
N GLN A 252 6.25 -0.48 7.37
CA GLN A 252 6.63 -1.84 7.77
C GLN A 252 8.12 -1.91 8.11
N TRP A 253 8.98 -1.35 7.27
CA TRP A 253 10.42 -1.26 7.54
C TRP A 253 10.73 -0.35 8.73
N GLY A 254 9.95 0.72 8.94
CA GLY A 254 10.08 1.57 10.13
C GLY A 254 9.72 0.84 11.43
N ALA A 255 8.62 0.05 11.42
CA ALA A 255 8.22 -0.76 12.57
C ALA A 255 9.25 -1.85 12.89
N LYS A 256 9.80 -2.50 11.85
CA LYS A 256 10.91 -3.46 11.99
C LYS A 256 12.09 -2.86 12.73
N GLU A 257 12.55 -1.68 12.30
CA GLU A 257 13.71 -1.04 12.92
C GLU A 257 13.44 -0.64 14.37
N LEU A 258 12.27 -0.07 14.65
CA LEU A 258 11.88 0.27 16.01
C LEU A 258 11.92 -0.96 16.93
N ALA A 259 11.36 -2.07 16.46
CA ALA A 259 11.39 -3.33 17.17
C ALA A 259 12.83 -3.86 17.38
N GLU A 260 13.70 -3.75 16.38
CA GLU A 260 15.13 -4.10 16.50
C GLU A 260 15.90 -3.19 17.49
N LYS A 261 15.37 -2.00 17.79
CA LYS A 261 15.86 -1.09 18.83
C LYS A 261 15.20 -1.32 20.19
N GLY A 262 14.41 -2.38 20.34
CA GLY A 262 13.75 -2.75 21.59
C GLY A 262 12.46 -1.98 21.87
N TRP A 263 11.83 -1.38 20.85
CA TRP A 263 10.49 -0.82 21.01
C TRP A 263 9.46 -1.94 20.97
N ASP A 264 8.63 -1.99 22.01
CA ASP A 264 7.42 -2.82 22.06
C ASP A 264 6.39 -2.35 21.03
N TYR A 265 5.59 -3.27 20.49
CA TYR A 265 4.61 -3.01 19.44
C TYR A 265 3.51 -1.99 19.79
N LYS A 266 3.34 -1.66 21.08
CA LYS A 266 2.38 -0.64 21.54
C LYS A 266 2.94 0.79 21.49
N LYS A 267 4.24 0.97 21.24
CA LYS A 267 4.90 2.30 21.19
C LYS A 267 5.06 2.81 19.77
#